data_AF-A0A0D0DJM1-F1
#
_entry.id   AF-A0A0D0DJM1-F1
#
_cell.length_a   1.000
_cell.length_b   1.000
_cell.length_c   1.000
_cell.angle_alpha   90.00
_cell.angle_beta   90.00
_cell.angle_gamma   90.00
#
_symmetry.space_group_name_H-M   'P 1'
#
loop_
_entity.id
_entity.type
_entity.pdbx_description
1 polymer ?
#
loop_
_entity_poly.entity_id
_entity_poly.type
_entity_poly.pdbx_seq_one_letter_code
_entity_poly.pdbx_strand_id
1 'polypeptide(L)' 'QKLEFKLIHSITKLLLAWQGILPEMKLKVTNMPCDVPTRWNSTFDMLQYALNHHEAVDSVTQDHALEKFELEDRE' A
#
# COMPACT_ATOMS: atom_id res chain seq x y z
N GLN A 1 -17.29 14.23 -2.32
CA GLN A 1 -16.49 14.08 -3.56
C GLN A 1 -14.98 14.37 -3.39
N LYS A 2 -14.54 15.42 -2.67
CA LYS A 2 -13.10 15.67 -2.44
C LYS A 2 -12.37 14.55 -1.67
N LEU A 3 -13.07 13.86 -0.75
CA LEU A 3 -12.49 12.79 0.07
C LEU A 3 -12.22 11.52 -0.74
N GLU A 4 -13.19 11.06 -1.52
CA GLU A 4 -13.06 9.87 -2.39
C GLU A 4 -11.91 10.03 -3.39
N PHE A 5 -11.76 11.21 -3.99
CA PHE A 5 -10.67 11.50 -4.91
C PHE A 5 -9.30 11.39 -4.23
N LYS A 6 -9.15 11.97 -3.02
CA LYS A 6 -7.92 11.84 -2.21
C LYS A 6 -7.63 10.39 -1.83
N LEU A 7 -8.67 9.62 -1.49
CA LEU A 7 -8.55 8.20 -1.12
C LEU A 7 -8.10 7.34 -2.30
N ILE A 8 -8.74 7.48 -3.46
CA ILE A 8 -8.36 6.75 -4.69
C ILE A 8 -6.92 7.07 -5.06
N HIS A 9 -6.55 8.34 -4.99
CA HIS A 9 -5.21 8.80 -5.31
C HIS A 9 -4.16 8.27 -4.33
N SER A 10 -4.45 8.28 -3.02
CA SER A 10 -3.58 7.72 -1.97
C SER A 10 -3.41 6.20 -2.11
N ILE A 11 -4.49 5.45 -2.38
CA ILE A 11 -4.42 4.00 -2.61
C ILE A 11 -3.60 3.69 -3.86
N THR A 12 -3.73 4.52 -4.91
CA THR A 12 -2.96 4.34 -6.15
C THR A 12 -1.47 4.56 -5.91
N LYS A 13 -1.09 5.61 -5.16
CA LYS A 13 0.29 5.89 -4.75
C LYS A 13 0.88 4.76 -3.91
N LEU A 14 0.13 4.29 -2.92
CA LEU A 14 0.53 3.17 -2.08
C LEU A 14 0.78 1.90 -2.91
N LEU A 15 -0.10 1.60 -3.87
CA LEU A 15 0.03 0.43 -4.74
C LEU A 15 1.27 0.53 -5.64
N LEU A 16 1.57 1.70 -6.19
CA LEU A 16 2.77 1.93 -7.01
C LEU A 16 4.05 1.79 -6.18
N ALA A 17 4.08 2.40 -4.99
CA ALA A 17 5.22 2.27 -4.06
C ALA A 17 5.47 0.81 -3.67
N TRP A 18 4.39 0.08 -3.37
CA TRP A 18 4.43 -1.35 -3.05
C TRP A 18 4.99 -2.20 -4.20
N GLN A 19 4.56 -1.93 -5.43
CA GLN A 19 5.08 -2.62 -6.62
C GLN A 19 6.55 -2.32 -6.91
N GLY A 20 7.08 -1.18 -6.47
CA GLY A 20 8.50 -0.84 -6.58
C GLY A 20 9.38 -1.50 -5.51
N ILE A 21 8.91 -1.56 -4.26
CA ILE A 21 9.68 -2.07 -3.12
C ILE A 21 9.76 -3.61 -3.11
N LEU A 22 8.70 -4.31 -3.54
CA LEU A 22 8.72 -5.78 -3.56
C LEU A 22 9.86 -6.37 -4.43
N PRO A 23 10.12 -5.90 -5.66
CA PRO A 23 11.28 -6.29 -6.45
C PRO A 23 12.63 -5.99 -5.79
N GLU A 24 12.77 -4.81 -5.15
CA GLU A 24 14.01 -4.41 -4.46
C GLU A 24 14.35 -5.37 -3.32
N MET A 25 13.32 -5.84 -2.62
CA MET A 25 13.42 -6.84 -1.55
C MET A 25 13.47 -8.29 -2.06
N LYS A 26 13.50 -8.51 -3.38
CA LYS A 26 13.45 -9.83 -4.03
C LYS A 26 12.21 -10.66 -3.64
N LEU A 27 11.14 -9.99 -3.23
CA LEU A 27 9.85 -10.60 -2.95
C LEU A 27 9.02 -10.72 -4.23
N LYS A 28 8.10 -11.68 -4.26
CA LYS A 28 7.18 -11.83 -5.38
C LYS A 28 6.25 -10.62 -5.43
N VAL A 29 6.23 -9.92 -6.56
CA VAL A 29 5.30 -8.82 -6.81
C VAL A 29 3.87 -9.34 -6.66
N THR A 30 3.19 -8.86 -5.62
CA THR A 30 1.82 -9.22 -5.28
C THR A 30 1.11 -7.97 -4.77
N ASN A 31 -0.20 -7.89 -4.97
CA ASN A 31 -0.98 -6.78 -4.43
C ASN A 31 -1.34 -7.08 -2.97
N MET A 32 -1.18 -6.10 -2.10
CA MET A 32 -1.66 -6.19 -0.73
C MET A 32 -3.19 -6.36 -0.74
N PRO A 33 -3.76 -7.30 0.02
CA PRO A 33 -5.20 -7.42 0.18
C PRO A 33 -5.74 -6.11 0.77
N CYS A 34 -6.71 -5.50 0.10
CA CYS A 34 -7.47 -4.39 0.67
C CYS A 34 -8.70 -4.93 1.38
N ASP A 35 -9.17 -4.19 2.40
CA ASP A 35 -10.41 -4.54 3.07
C ASP A 35 -11.58 -4.52 2.06
N VAL A 36 -12.33 -5.63 1.99
CA VAL A 36 -13.47 -5.79 1.08
C VAL A 36 -14.72 -5.97 1.93
N PRO A 37 -15.72 -5.06 1.85
CA PRO A 37 -16.90 -5.07 2.72
C PRO A 37 -17.71 -6.36 2.70
N THR A 38 -17.56 -7.17 1.65
CA THR A 38 -18.35 -8.39 1.43
C THR A 38 -17.66 -9.66 1.95
N ARG A 39 -16.47 -9.58 2.54
CA ARG A 39 -15.70 -10.74 3.00
C ARG A 39 -15.41 -10.67 4.49
N TRP A 40 -16.00 -11.58 5.26
CA TRP A 40 -15.90 -11.60 6.73
C TRP A 40 -14.49 -11.90 7.28
N ASN A 41 -13.59 -12.40 6.43
CA ASN A 41 -12.20 -12.71 6.79
C ASN A 41 -11.20 -11.73 6.15
N SER A 42 -11.66 -10.65 5.50
CA SER A 42 -10.76 -9.69 4.81
C SER A 42 -9.69 -9.13 5.75
N THR A 43 -10.08 -8.78 6.98
CA THR A 43 -9.16 -8.24 7.98
C THR A 43 -8.12 -9.28 8.43
N PHE A 44 -8.53 -10.54 8.59
CA PHE A 44 -7.62 -11.61 8.98
C PHE A 44 -6.60 -11.90 7.88
N ASP A 45 -7.07 -12.05 6.64
CA ASP A 45 -6.21 -12.30 5.48
C ASP A 45 -5.24 -11.13 5.24
N MET A 46 -5.70 -9.88 5.44
CA MET A 46 -4.87 -8.69 5.32
C MET A 46 -3.78 -8.63 6.40
N LEU A 47 -4.10 -8.94 7.66
CA LEU A 47 -3.11 -8.98 8.75
C LEU A 47 -2.08 -10.08 8.53
N GLN A 48 -2.53 -11.28 8.15
CA GLN A 48 -1.63 -12.40 7.88
C GLN A 48 -0.70 -12.08 6.70
N TYR A 49 -1.23 -11.46 5.64
CA TYR A 49 -0.41 -11.01 4.52
C TYR A 49 0.60 -9.93 4.95
N ALA A 50 0.17 -8.94 5.73
CA ALA A 50 1.02 -7.86 6.22
C ALA A 50 2.17 -8.39 7.08
N LEU A 51 1.91 -9.36 7.96
CA LEU A 51 2.94 -10.02 8.77
C LEU A 51 3.96 -10.77 7.91
N ASN A 52 3.50 -11.47 6.88
CA ASN A 52 4.38 -12.18 5.95
C ASN A 52 5.27 -11.23 5.12
N HIS A 53 4.82 -9.99 4.92
CA HIS A 53 5.54 -8.96 4.16
C HIS A 53 5.95 -7.77 5.04
N HIS A 54 6.16 -8.00 6.36
CA HIS A 54 6.34 -6.93 7.33
C HIS A 54 7.55 -6.04 7.00
N GLU A 55 8.65 -6.58 6.49
CA GLU A 55 9.80 -5.78 6.04
C GLU A 55 9.43 -4.79 4.92
N ALA A 56 8.60 -5.22 3.97
CA ALA A 56 8.10 -4.35 2.89
C ALA A 56 7.10 -3.31 3.42
N VAL A 57 6.24 -3.70 4.35
CA VAL A 57 5.31 -2.79 5.04
C VAL A 57 6.08 -1.73 5.83
N ASP A 58 7.09 -2.15 6.58
CA ASP A 58 7.95 -1.27 7.37
C ASP A 58 8.72 -0.34 6.44
N SER A 59 9.24 -0.81 5.31
CA SER A 59 9.93 0.07 4.35
C SER A 59 9.00 1.09 3.69
N VAL A 60 7.77 0.72 3.34
CA VAL A 60 6.78 1.67 2.78
C VAL A 60 6.33 2.70 3.83
N THR A 61 6.33 2.32 5.10
CA THR A 61 5.82 3.13 6.22
C THR A 61 6.93 3.99 6.86
N GLN A 62 8.16 3.49 6.92
CA GLN A 62 9.34 4.19 7.45
C GLN A 62 9.97 5.11 6.41
N ASP A 63 10.02 4.69 5.15
CA ASP A 63 10.42 5.61 4.11
C ASP A 63 9.26 6.60 3.94
N HIS A 64 9.60 7.88 3.87
CA HIS A 64 8.70 8.96 3.50
C HIS A 64 8.20 8.80 2.04
N ALA A 65 8.17 7.59 1.47
CA ALA A 65 7.72 7.28 0.13
C ALA A 65 6.33 7.86 -0.12
N LEU A 66 5.41 7.70 0.84
CA LEU A 66 4.09 8.32 0.76
C LEU A 66 4.14 9.85 0.77
N GLU A 67 5.07 10.47 1.51
CA GLU A 67 5.28 11.93 1.53
C GLU A 67 5.95 12.45 0.24
N LYS A 68 6.90 11.70 -0.34
CA LYS A 68 7.49 12.01 -1.65
C LYS A 68 6.42 12.06 -2.73
N PHE A 69 5.49 11.11 -2.69
CA PHE A 69 4.36 11.10 -3.60
C PHE A 69 3.35 12.22 -3.29
N GLU A 70 3.15 12.65 -2.03
CA GLU A 70 2.32 13.83 -1.72
C GLU A 70 2.88 15.15 -2.29
N LEU A 71 4.20 15.26 -2.49
CA LEU A 71 4.84 16.47 -3.03
C LEU A 71 4.71 16.60 -4.56
N GLU A 72 4.56 15.49 -5.31
CA GLU A 72 4.35 15.51 -6.77
C GLU A 72 2.96 16.01 -7.20
N ASP A 73 1.95 15.97 -6.32
CA ASP A 73 0.59 16.45 -6.63
C ASP A 73 0.44 17.98 -6.59
N ARG A 74 1.52 18.71 -6.30
CA ARG A 74 1.49 20.16 -6.03
C ARG A 74 2.09 21.02 -7.15
N GLU A 75 2.13 20.50 -8.38
CA GLU A 75 2.35 21.24 -9.63
C GLU A 75 1.07 21.28 -10.49
#